data_AF-A0A423D556-F1
#
_entry.id   AF-A0A423D556-F1
#
_cell.length_a   1.000
_cell.length_b   1.000
_cell.length_c   1.000
_cell.angle_alpha   90.00
_cell.angle_beta   90.00
_cell.angle_gamma   90.00
#
_symmetry.space_group_name_H-M   'P 1'
#
loop_
_entity.id
_entity.type
_entity.pdbx_description
1 polymer ?
#
loop_
_entity_poly.entity_id
_entity_poly.type
_entity_poly.pdbx_seq_one_letter_code
_entity_poly.pdbx_strand_id
1 'polypeptide(L)'
;MKFRSKNLVAPTAQSPLPEPKRFSLKVALWLLDSPRLGDNPNVKHFAGRLLKQPARQGVVVAQSRLGQMLCRDCGNARDRRIGHELLRQAARAGDRRAQLEYGRLCALGQLNEPAQGRYWLEQAAAQGSQEALRLLRQLPEA
;
A
#
# COMPACT_ATOMS: atom_id res chain seq x y z
N MET A 1 64.82 -30.56 11.88
CA MET A 1 63.34 -30.51 11.78
C MET A 1 62.93 -29.13 11.27
N LYS A 2 62.30 -29.08 10.08
CA LYS A 2 61.65 -27.91 9.47
C LYS A 2 60.38 -28.45 8.81
N PHE A 3 59.22 -27.88 9.08
CA PHE A 3 58.19 -27.56 8.09
C PHE A 3 57.19 -26.58 8.71
N ARG A 4 57.15 -25.38 8.15
CA ARG A 4 56.02 -24.46 8.24
C ARG A 4 54.89 -25.05 7.40
N SER A 5 53.68 -25.05 7.93
CA SER A 5 52.46 -24.98 7.12
C SER A 5 51.56 -23.89 7.69
N LYS A 6 51.47 -22.79 6.95
CA LYS A 6 50.37 -21.83 7.00
C LYS A 6 49.11 -22.49 6.43
N ASN A 7 47.95 -21.88 6.72
CA ASN A 7 46.67 -21.89 5.99
C ASN A 7 45.51 -22.44 6.83
N LEU A 8 44.30 -21.87 6.87
CA LEU A 8 43.69 -20.72 6.20
C LEU A 8 42.45 -20.36 7.02
N VAL A 9 42.20 -19.07 7.20
CA VAL A 9 40.91 -18.53 7.65
C VAL A 9 39.86 -18.80 6.57
N ALA A 10 38.69 -19.28 6.95
CA ALA A 10 37.46 -19.06 6.19
C ALA A 10 36.45 -18.35 7.10
N PRO A 11 36.03 -17.12 6.79
CA PRO A 11 34.87 -16.54 7.44
C PRO A 11 33.64 -17.31 6.94
N THR A 12 32.80 -17.75 7.85
CA THR A 12 31.49 -18.33 7.54
C THR A 12 30.69 -17.29 6.76
N ALA A 13 30.62 -17.50 5.45
CA ALA A 13 29.82 -16.70 4.54
C ALA A 13 28.37 -16.71 5.04
N GLN A 14 27.88 -15.52 5.41
CA GLN A 14 26.46 -15.26 5.51
C GLN A 14 25.87 -15.49 4.13
N SER A 15 25.15 -16.59 3.93
CA SER A 15 24.36 -16.79 2.73
C SER A 15 23.22 -15.76 2.71
N PRO A 16 23.16 -14.81 1.74
CA PRO A 16 21.96 -14.00 1.60
C PRO A 16 20.84 -14.92 1.07
N LEU A 17 19.79 -15.09 1.88
CA LEU A 17 18.54 -15.72 1.43
C LEU A 17 18.01 -14.97 0.18
N PRO A 18 17.38 -15.68 -0.78
CA PRO A 18 17.14 -15.17 -2.13
C PRO A 18 16.21 -13.94 -2.12
N GLU A 19 16.32 -13.03 -3.10
CA GLU A 19 15.40 -11.90 -3.31
C GLU A 19 14.25 -12.23 -4.31
N PRO A 20 13.16 -12.93 -3.93
CA PRO A 20 11.94 -13.00 -4.75
C PRO A 20 10.86 -11.99 -4.30
N LYS A 21 11.07 -11.25 -3.19
CA LYS A 21 10.03 -10.43 -2.53
C LYS A 21 9.82 -9.05 -3.16
N ARG A 22 10.86 -8.45 -3.74
CA ARG A 22 10.76 -7.16 -4.43
C ARG A 22 10.13 -7.29 -5.82
N PHE A 23 10.32 -8.44 -6.45
CA PHE A 23 9.78 -8.72 -7.78
C PHE A 23 8.26 -8.85 -7.76
N SER A 24 7.70 -9.58 -6.78
CA SER A 24 6.24 -9.75 -6.65
C SER A 24 5.51 -8.42 -6.42
N LEU A 25 6.06 -7.53 -5.60
CA LEU A 25 5.51 -6.18 -5.40
C LEU A 25 5.50 -5.38 -6.70
N LYS A 26 6.65 -5.30 -7.39
CA LYS A 26 6.75 -4.54 -8.65
C LYS A 26 5.78 -5.06 -9.71
N VAL A 27 5.66 -6.38 -9.85
CA VAL A 27 4.68 -7.00 -10.77
C VAL A 27 3.25 -6.61 -10.37
N ALA A 28 2.91 -6.68 -9.09
CA ALA A 28 1.57 -6.31 -8.63
C ALA A 28 1.24 -4.84 -8.93
N LEU A 29 2.19 -3.93 -8.68
CA LEU A 29 2.02 -2.51 -9.00
C LEU A 29 1.86 -2.29 -10.51
N TRP A 30 2.73 -2.90 -11.31
CA TRP A 30 2.69 -2.79 -12.76
C TRP A 30 1.36 -3.30 -13.35
N LEU A 31 0.84 -4.42 -12.84
CA LEU A 31 -0.45 -4.98 -13.25
C LEU A 31 -1.62 -4.02 -12.94
N LEU A 32 -1.59 -3.37 -11.77
CA LEU A 32 -2.65 -2.44 -11.36
C LEU A 32 -2.56 -1.08 -12.06
N ASP A 33 -1.36 -0.62 -12.39
CA ASP A 33 -1.14 0.66 -13.06
C ASP A 33 -1.29 0.55 -14.60
N SER A 34 -1.35 -0.67 -15.15
CA SER A 34 -1.55 -0.92 -16.57
C SER A 34 -3.00 -0.66 -17.00
N PRO A 35 -3.30 0.33 -17.86
CA PRO A 35 -4.68 0.75 -18.18
C PRO A 35 -5.52 -0.32 -18.90
N ARG A 36 -4.87 -1.31 -19.55
CA ARG A 36 -5.56 -2.43 -20.23
C ARG A 36 -5.84 -3.62 -19.31
N LEU A 37 -5.11 -3.72 -18.18
CA LEU A 37 -5.10 -4.91 -17.33
C LEU A 37 -5.64 -4.62 -15.93
N GLY A 38 -5.47 -3.40 -15.43
CA GLY A 38 -5.80 -3.01 -14.05
C GLY A 38 -7.29 -3.13 -13.72
N ASP A 39 -8.18 -3.00 -14.71
CA ASP A 39 -9.62 -3.15 -14.51
C ASP A 39 -10.11 -4.61 -14.57
N ASN A 40 -9.29 -5.53 -15.08
CA ASN A 40 -9.67 -6.93 -15.19
C ASN A 40 -9.74 -7.59 -13.79
N PRO A 41 -10.87 -8.19 -13.40
CA PRO A 41 -11.04 -8.76 -12.06
C PRO A 41 -10.04 -9.88 -11.75
N ASN A 42 -9.61 -10.66 -12.75
CA ASN A 42 -8.61 -11.71 -12.56
C ASN A 42 -7.23 -11.11 -12.26
N VAL A 43 -6.88 -10.03 -12.96
CA VAL A 43 -5.62 -9.30 -12.73
C VAL A 43 -5.62 -8.66 -11.36
N LYS A 44 -6.72 -8.00 -10.98
CA LYS A 44 -6.89 -7.44 -9.63
C LYS A 44 -6.75 -8.53 -8.58
N HIS A 45 -7.45 -9.66 -8.72
CA HIS A 45 -7.36 -10.75 -7.75
C HIS A 45 -5.90 -11.26 -7.60
N PHE A 46 -5.20 -11.45 -8.72
CA PHE A 46 -3.81 -11.88 -8.71
C PHE A 46 -2.88 -10.84 -8.07
N ALA A 47 -2.99 -9.57 -8.45
CA ALA A 47 -2.23 -8.47 -7.84
C ALA A 47 -2.49 -8.37 -6.34
N GLY A 48 -3.75 -8.47 -5.91
CA GLY A 48 -4.12 -8.48 -4.50
C GLY A 48 -3.44 -9.62 -3.73
N ARG A 49 -3.34 -10.82 -4.30
CA ARG A 49 -2.59 -11.93 -3.70
C ARG A 49 -1.11 -11.61 -3.54
N LEU A 50 -0.48 -11.00 -4.55
CA LEU A 50 0.93 -10.58 -4.49
C LEU A 50 1.17 -9.49 -3.44
N LEU A 51 0.20 -8.61 -3.20
CA LEU A 51 0.30 -7.51 -2.23
C LEU A 51 0.07 -7.95 -0.78
N LYS A 52 -0.57 -9.10 -0.52
CA LYS A 52 -0.89 -9.57 0.85
C LYS A 52 0.33 -9.65 1.76
N GLN A 53 1.42 -10.28 1.29
CA GLN A 53 2.61 -10.46 2.12
C GLN A 53 3.36 -9.14 2.35
N PRO A 54 3.66 -8.31 1.32
CA PRO A 54 4.27 -6.99 1.52
C PRO A 54 3.44 -6.08 2.42
N ALA A 55 2.10 -6.07 2.27
CA ALA A 55 1.23 -5.27 3.13
C ALA A 55 1.30 -5.69 4.61
N ARG A 56 1.38 -7.00 4.88
CA ARG A 56 1.60 -7.55 6.23
C ARG A 56 2.97 -7.20 6.81
N GLN A 57 3.97 -6.99 5.94
CA GLN A 57 5.33 -6.57 6.33
C GLN A 57 5.45 -5.06 6.55
N GLY A 58 4.35 -4.30 6.43
CA GLY A 58 4.38 -2.85 6.61
C GLY A 58 4.85 -2.08 5.38
N VAL A 59 4.93 -2.70 4.21
CA VAL A 59 5.27 -1.99 2.98
C VAL A 59 4.14 -1.04 2.62
N VAL A 60 4.36 0.25 2.86
CA VAL A 60 3.36 1.33 2.76
C VAL A 60 2.61 1.32 1.42
N VAL A 61 3.33 1.24 0.30
CA VAL A 61 2.69 1.21 -1.02
C VAL A 61 1.82 -0.03 -1.23
N ALA A 62 2.17 -1.17 -0.63
CA ALA A 62 1.38 -2.38 -0.71
C ALA A 62 0.15 -2.32 0.17
N GLN A 63 0.25 -1.73 1.37
CA GLN A 63 -0.88 -1.44 2.23
C GLN A 63 -1.87 -0.50 1.54
N SER A 64 -1.36 0.58 0.91
CA SER A 64 -2.16 1.53 0.14
C SER A 64 -2.91 0.85 -1.01
N ARG A 65 -2.21 0.07 -1.85
CA ARG A 65 -2.80 -0.62 -3.01
C ARG A 65 -3.79 -1.71 -2.59
N LEU A 66 -3.41 -2.58 -1.67
CA LEU A 66 -4.29 -3.64 -1.19
C LEU A 66 -5.51 -3.08 -0.47
N GLY A 67 -5.33 -2.04 0.34
CA GLY A 67 -6.41 -1.36 1.05
C GLY A 67 -7.43 -0.77 0.07
N GLN A 68 -6.96 -0.04 -0.95
CA GLN A 68 -7.81 0.51 -2.00
C GLN A 68 -8.65 -0.58 -2.69
N MET A 69 -8.03 -1.71 -3.04
CA MET A 69 -8.72 -2.84 -3.68
C MET A 69 -9.79 -3.46 -2.77
N LEU A 70 -9.45 -3.70 -1.50
CA LEU A 70 -10.41 -4.28 -0.54
C LEU A 70 -11.59 -3.34 -0.26
N CYS A 71 -11.40 -2.03 -0.34
CA CYS A 71 -12.47 -1.05 -0.17
C CYS A 71 -13.37 -0.92 -1.40
N ARG A 72 -12.80 -0.99 -2.62
CA ARG A 72 -13.52 -0.74 -3.88
C ARG A 72 -14.10 -2.00 -4.51
N ASP A 73 -13.33 -3.09 -4.50
CA ASP A 73 -13.63 -4.29 -5.29
C ASP A 73 -14.23 -5.44 -4.45
N CYS A 74 -14.29 -5.34 -3.11
CA CYS A 74 -14.86 -6.37 -2.25
C CYS A 74 -16.28 -6.03 -1.75
N GLY A 75 -17.24 -6.91 -2.07
CA GLY A 75 -18.62 -6.82 -1.57
C GLY A 75 -18.77 -7.16 -0.08
N ASN A 76 -17.79 -7.83 0.52
CA ASN A 76 -17.84 -8.27 1.91
C ASN A 76 -17.41 -7.17 2.91
N ALA A 77 -18.19 -6.99 3.97
CA ALA A 77 -17.91 -6.01 5.03
C ALA A 77 -16.59 -6.29 5.77
N ARG A 78 -16.23 -7.57 5.95
CA ARG A 78 -14.97 -7.96 6.61
C ARG A 78 -13.76 -7.45 5.84
N ASP A 79 -13.78 -7.61 4.52
CA ASP A 79 -12.68 -7.23 3.65
C ASP A 79 -12.56 -5.71 3.57
N ARG A 80 -13.68 -4.99 3.50
CA ARG A 80 -13.69 -3.51 3.59
C ARG A 80 -13.05 -3.00 4.88
N ARG A 81 -13.36 -3.62 6.03
CA ARG A 81 -12.75 -3.25 7.32
C ARG A 81 -11.24 -3.45 7.32
N ILE A 82 -10.76 -4.56 6.75
CA ILE A 82 -9.31 -4.78 6.57
C ILE A 82 -8.72 -3.71 5.65
N GLY A 83 -9.42 -3.37 4.57
CA GLY A 83 -9.01 -2.30 3.66
C GLY A 83 -8.88 -0.94 4.34
N HIS A 84 -9.85 -0.57 5.19
CA HIS A 84 -9.80 0.67 5.97
C HIS A 84 -8.57 0.74 6.86
N GLU A 85 -8.25 -0.34 7.59
CA GLU A 85 -7.08 -0.36 8.46
C GLU A 85 -5.77 -0.27 7.67
N LEU A 86 -5.66 -0.95 6.52
CA LEU A 86 -4.50 -0.84 5.65
C LEU A 86 -4.32 0.58 5.09
N LEU A 87 -5.41 1.22 4.67
CA LEU A 87 -5.39 2.59 4.20
C LEU A 87 -5.02 3.56 5.32
N ARG A 88 -5.55 3.38 6.53
CA ARG A 88 -5.21 4.19 7.71
C ARG A 88 -3.72 4.10 8.03
N GLN A 89 -3.15 2.90 8.00
CA GLN A 89 -1.72 2.68 8.24
C GLN A 89 -0.86 3.36 7.18
N ALA A 90 -1.19 3.18 5.90
CA ALA A 90 -0.47 3.81 4.80
C ALA A 90 -0.61 5.34 4.79
N ALA A 91 -1.79 5.86 5.14
CA ALA A 91 -2.04 7.30 5.25
C ALA A 91 -1.20 7.95 6.35
N ARG A 92 -1.10 7.28 7.52
CA ARG A 92 -0.21 7.69 8.62
C ARG A 92 1.26 7.66 8.23
N ALA A 93 1.65 6.73 7.36
CA ALA A 93 3.01 6.67 6.82
C ALA A 93 3.28 7.68 5.70
N GLY A 94 2.31 8.54 5.35
CA GLY A 94 2.49 9.62 4.38
C GLY A 94 2.11 9.27 2.94
N ASP A 95 1.58 8.09 2.65
CA ASP A 95 1.22 7.73 1.28
C ASP A 95 0.06 8.58 0.76
N ARG A 96 0.36 9.44 -0.22
CA ARG A 96 -0.62 10.35 -0.84
C ARG A 96 -1.90 9.66 -1.29
N ARG A 97 -1.80 8.46 -1.90
CA ARG A 97 -2.99 7.73 -2.37
C ARG A 97 -3.82 7.23 -1.20
N ALA A 98 -3.19 6.67 -0.17
CA ALA A 98 -3.89 6.21 1.01
C ALA A 98 -4.54 7.35 1.79
N GLN A 99 -3.89 8.51 1.89
CA GLN A 99 -4.48 9.71 2.48
C GLN A 99 -5.73 10.17 1.73
N LEU A 100 -5.69 10.18 0.40
CA LEU A 100 -6.84 10.47 -0.44
C LEU A 100 -7.99 9.47 -0.22
N GLU A 101 -7.71 8.16 -0.32
CA GLU A 101 -8.74 7.13 -0.18
C GLU A 101 -9.34 7.08 1.23
N TYR A 102 -8.47 7.13 2.26
CA TYR A 102 -8.91 7.12 3.65
C TYR A 102 -9.69 8.40 3.99
N GLY A 103 -9.21 9.55 3.52
CA GLY A 103 -9.91 10.83 3.65
C GLY A 103 -11.30 10.79 3.01
N ARG A 104 -11.42 10.22 1.80
CA ARG A 104 -12.72 10.00 1.14
C ARG A 104 -13.63 9.08 1.94
N LEU A 105 -13.10 7.99 2.51
CA LEU A 105 -13.87 7.05 3.33
C LEU A 105 -14.36 7.67 4.64
N CYS A 106 -13.57 8.55 5.25
CA CYS A 106 -13.94 9.31 6.44
C CYS A 106 -14.97 10.40 6.13
N ALA A 107 -14.75 11.18 5.07
CA ALA A 107 -15.57 12.36 4.76
C ALA A 107 -16.90 12.06 4.07
N LEU A 108 -16.90 11.07 3.17
CA LEU A 108 -18.03 10.77 2.27
C LEU A 108 -18.48 9.31 2.37
N GLY A 109 -17.79 8.52 3.18
CA GLY A 109 -17.98 7.07 3.27
C GLY A 109 -18.59 6.65 4.61
N GLN A 110 -18.41 5.35 4.90
CA GLN A 110 -19.09 4.67 6.00
C GLN A 110 -18.64 5.08 7.40
N LEU A 111 -17.50 5.77 7.53
CA LEU A 111 -16.98 6.16 8.85
C LEU A 111 -17.70 7.42 9.38
N ASN A 112 -18.26 8.25 8.50
CA ASN A 112 -19.02 9.46 8.86
C ASN A 112 -18.24 10.39 9.83
N GLU A 113 -16.94 10.55 9.58
CA GLU A 113 -16.03 11.39 10.36
C GLU A 113 -15.48 12.53 9.47
N PRO A 114 -16.32 13.54 9.14
CA PRO A 114 -15.98 14.56 8.14
C PRO A 114 -14.75 15.38 8.51
N ALA A 115 -14.55 15.71 9.79
CA ALA A 115 -13.36 16.43 10.26
C ALA A 115 -12.06 15.64 10.02
N GLN A 116 -12.08 14.34 10.32
CA GLN A 116 -10.93 13.47 10.06
C GLN A 116 -10.71 13.29 8.56
N GLY A 117 -11.79 13.17 7.78
CA GLY A 117 -11.71 13.07 6.33
C GLY A 117 -11.10 14.31 5.69
N ARG A 118 -11.52 15.51 6.12
CA ARG A 118 -10.92 16.79 5.70
C ARG A 118 -9.43 16.83 5.97
N TYR A 119 -8.99 16.47 7.20
CA TYR A 119 -7.58 16.42 7.56
C TYR A 119 -6.75 15.55 6.60
N TRP A 120 -7.19 14.32 6.30
CA TRP A 120 -6.43 13.44 5.41
C TRP A 120 -6.45 13.92 3.95
N LEU A 121 -7.55 14.51 3.49
CA LEU A 121 -7.63 15.12 2.17
C LEU A 121 -6.70 16.35 2.05
N GLU A 122 -6.58 17.17 3.09
CA GLU A 122 -5.64 18.29 3.14
C GLU A 122 -4.18 17.81 3.03
N GLN A 123 -3.82 16.72 3.74
CA GLN A 123 -2.50 16.10 3.61
C GLN A 123 -2.24 15.59 2.18
N ALA A 124 -3.22 14.92 1.57
CA ALA A 124 -3.08 14.44 0.20
C ALA A 124 -2.98 15.61 -0.81
N ALA A 125 -3.72 16.69 -0.58
CA ALA A 125 -3.69 17.91 -1.38
C ALA A 125 -2.35 18.64 -1.28
N ALA A 126 -1.77 18.72 -0.08
CA ALA A 126 -0.43 19.28 0.14
C ALA A 126 0.65 18.51 -0.63
N GLN A 127 0.44 17.21 -0.87
CA GLN A 127 1.29 16.37 -1.73
C GLN A 127 0.92 16.42 -3.24
N GLY A 128 0.10 17.39 -3.65
CA GLY A 128 -0.27 17.63 -5.04
C GLY A 128 -1.41 16.75 -5.57
N SER A 129 -2.22 16.13 -4.70
CA SER A 129 -3.41 15.40 -5.14
C SER A 129 -4.53 16.36 -5.60
N GLN A 130 -4.70 16.49 -6.92
CA GLN A 130 -5.79 17.27 -7.50
C GLN A 130 -7.18 16.71 -7.14
N GLU A 131 -7.29 15.39 -7.00
CA GLU A 131 -8.53 14.75 -6.59
C GLU A 131 -8.89 15.12 -5.15
N ALA A 132 -7.90 15.19 -4.24
CA ALA A 132 -8.13 15.60 -2.87
C ALA A 132 -8.61 17.06 -2.80
N LEU A 133 -7.98 17.96 -3.57
CA LEU A 133 -8.41 19.36 -3.69
C LEU A 133 -9.86 19.47 -4.18
N ARG A 134 -10.26 18.65 -5.16
CA ARG A 134 -11.64 18.63 -5.66
C ARG A 134 -12.62 18.20 -4.57
N LEU A 135 -12.28 17.13 -3.83
CA LEU A 135 -13.12 16.63 -2.74
C LEU A 135 -13.25 17.66 -1.61
N LEU A 136 -12.17 18.34 -1.23
CA LEU A 136 -12.20 19.40 -0.22
C LEU A 136 -13.17 20.53 -0.57
N ARG A 137 -13.23 20.95 -1.84
CA ARG A 137 -14.19 21.98 -2.30
C ARG A 137 -15.64 21.53 -2.26
N GLN A 138 -15.89 20.21 -2.28
CA GLN A 138 -17.23 19.64 -2.20
C GLN A 138 -17.70 19.44 -0.76
N LEU A 139 -16.77 19.45 0.20
CA LEU A 139 -17.12 19.35 1.62
C LEU A 139 -17.64 20.70 2.12
N PRO A 140 -18.73 20.73 2.88
CA PRO A 140 -19.17 21.95 3.54
C PRO A 140 -18.09 22.42 4.50
N GLU A 141 -17.88 23.73 4.55
CA GLU A 141 -17.14 24.37 5.65
C GLU A 141 -17.89 24.02 6.94
N ALA A 142 -17.17 23.45 7.92
CA ALA A 142 -17.73 23.05 9.21
C ALA A 142 -17.95 24.26 10.11
#